data_AF-A0A2A2REL9-F1
#
_entry.id   AF-A0A2A2REL9-F1
#
_cell.length_a   1.000
_cell.length_b   1.000
_cell.length_c   1.000
_cell.angle_alpha   90.00
_cell.angle_beta   90.00
_cell.angle_gamma   90.00
#
_symmetry.space_group_name_H-M   'P 1'
#
loop_
_entity.id
_entity.type
_entity.pdbx_description
1 polymer ?
#
loop_
_entity_poly.entity_id
_entity_poly.type
_entity_poly.pdbx_seq_one_letter_code
_entity_poly.pdbx_strand_id
1 'polypeptide(L)'
;MEKAVLTEKIIGGAMRIHQSLGPGYLESVYQNALLIELKKAAIEAVKNHRIPVYYEGEQVGDFVADVIVDNCVILELKATQEIHAAHEAQLVNYLQSTGLEIGLLLNFGAASLQIKRKHKSYRPKSSPPGNPENPVRPVKKAFSLLEILVAISVLSILLVVLLNIVHGSTTLWRTAENRAEAYREARAAIQVISTDLRNLLPSTNSAHFITNLPSSDASTRPDSQIGFLTTIPVTAQNNKSDLCAVAYFLAYANKAPVAGNQGPQSYNLYRYFIESNETFANLQQNVPFSDVNPANTHCEILARNILDFQITPLTASTNGFTNWTHSPSTPTPDLVELKIVGLNNERSHRFNARNDQPAWDTLRGDTNAPDYLKNTKTFTTRVKLNRQ
;
A
#
# COMPACT_ATOMS: atom_id res chain seq x y z
N MET A 1 16.03 -22.88 49.43
CA MET A 1 16.19 -24.19 48.74
C MET A 1 17.59 -24.25 48.11
N GLU A 2 18.26 -25.40 48.06
CA GLU A 2 19.56 -25.49 47.37
C GLU A 2 19.39 -25.15 45.88
N LYS A 3 20.31 -24.34 45.31
CA LYS A 3 20.17 -23.80 43.94
C LYS A 3 20.03 -24.90 42.88
N ALA A 4 20.66 -26.06 43.08
CA ALA A 4 20.52 -27.22 42.20
C ALA A 4 19.07 -27.73 42.16
N VAL A 5 18.48 -28.00 43.32
CA VAL A 5 17.10 -28.47 43.48
C VAL A 5 16.11 -27.45 42.91
N LEU A 6 16.39 -26.15 43.07
CA LEU A 6 15.57 -25.09 42.47
C LEU A 6 15.53 -25.20 40.94
N THR A 7 16.69 -25.28 40.29
CA THR A 7 16.76 -25.38 38.83
C THR A 7 16.12 -26.64 38.28
N GLU A 8 16.20 -27.76 39.01
CA GLU A 8 15.54 -29.01 38.62
C GLU A 8 14.02 -28.90 38.67
N LYS A 9 13.45 -28.25 39.70
CA LYS A 9 12.02 -27.98 39.78
C LYS A 9 11.54 -27.07 38.64
N ILE A 10 12.31 -26.03 38.32
CA ILE A 10 12.01 -25.12 37.19
C ILE A 10 12.01 -25.89 35.87
N ILE A 11 13.05 -26.69 35.62
CA ILE A 11 13.17 -27.52 34.42
C ILE A 11 12.02 -28.52 34.33
N GLY A 12 11.69 -29.20 35.42
CA GLY A 12 10.57 -30.14 35.48
C GLY A 12 9.23 -29.47 35.16
N GLY A 13 9.02 -28.23 35.62
CA GLY A 13 7.86 -27.42 35.24
C GLY A 13 7.84 -27.09 33.75
N ALA A 14 8.97 -26.64 33.20
CA ALA A 14 9.11 -26.36 31.77
C ALA A 14 8.84 -27.60 30.90
N MET A 15 9.31 -28.79 31.32
CA MET A 15 9.05 -30.05 30.62
C MET A 15 7.55 -30.38 30.58
N ARG A 16 6.83 -30.24 31.70
CA ARG A 16 5.37 -30.45 31.74
C ARG A 16 4.63 -29.48 30.83
N ILE A 17 5.07 -28.22 30.80
CA ILE A 17 4.49 -27.19 29.93
C ILE A 17 4.69 -27.56 28.46
N HIS A 18 5.92 -27.92 28.06
CA HIS A 18 6.21 -28.30 26.68
C HIS A 18 5.45 -29.56 26.26
N GLN A 19 5.33 -30.56 27.14
CA GLN A 19 4.55 -31.77 26.89
C GLN A 19 3.05 -31.49 26.75
N SER A 20 2.51 -30.54 27.51
CA SER A 20 1.07 -30.23 27.50
C SER A 20 0.66 -29.26 26.39
N LEU A 21 1.48 -28.23 26.11
CA LEU A 21 1.14 -27.18 25.14
C LEU A 21 1.78 -27.42 23.77
N GLY A 22 2.90 -28.15 23.70
CA GLY A 22 3.70 -28.27 22.49
C GLY A 22 4.33 -26.95 22.03
N PRO A 23 5.07 -26.96 20.91
CA PRO A 23 5.58 -25.75 20.26
C PRO A 23 4.45 -25.01 19.52
N GLY A 24 4.61 -23.70 19.28
CA GLY A 24 3.74 -22.90 18.41
C GLY A 24 3.06 -21.70 19.07
N TYR A 25 3.23 -21.51 20.38
CA TYR A 25 2.74 -20.34 21.09
C TYR A 25 3.82 -19.25 21.22
N LEU A 26 3.40 -18.03 21.52
CA LEU A 26 4.30 -16.91 21.82
C LEU A 26 5.03 -17.12 23.15
N GLU A 27 6.21 -16.53 23.31
CA GLU A 27 7.02 -16.58 24.54
C GLU A 27 6.22 -16.18 25.79
N SER A 28 5.35 -15.17 25.66
CA SER A 28 4.48 -14.68 26.73
C SER A 28 3.51 -15.75 27.27
N VAL A 29 3.08 -16.69 26.42
CA VAL A 29 2.21 -17.80 26.82
C VAL A 29 2.98 -18.79 27.68
N TYR A 30 4.18 -19.19 27.25
CA TYR A 30 5.05 -20.08 28.02
C TYR A 30 5.51 -19.44 29.34
N GLN A 31 5.78 -18.13 29.34
CA GLN A 31 6.12 -17.37 30.54
C GLN A 31 4.97 -17.41 31.55
N ASN A 32 3.73 -17.17 31.12
CA ASN A 32 2.56 -17.25 32.00
C ASN A 32 2.33 -18.68 32.52
N ALA A 33 2.49 -19.69 31.67
CA ALA A 33 2.39 -21.09 32.07
C ALA A 33 3.47 -21.46 33.12
N LEU A 34 4.69 -20.95 32.95
CA LEU A 34 5.78 -21.19 33.89
C LEU A 34 5.52 -20.56 35.25
N LEU A 35 4.95 -19.35 35.30
CA LEU A 35 4.55 -18.72 36.57
C LEU A 35 3.48 -19.54 37.30
N ILE A 36 2.55 -20.16 36.58
CA ILE A 36 1.56 -21.07 37.18
C ILE A 36 2.24 -22.30 37.79
N GLU A 37 3.17 -22.93 37.07
CA GLU A 37 3.92 -24.09 37.58
C GLU A 37 4.79 -23.73 38.80
N LEU A 38 5.46 -22.57 38.79
CA LEU A 38 6.27 -22.11 39.91
C LEU A 38 5.41 -21.77 41.13
N LYS A 39 4.24 -21.14 40.93
CA LYS A 39 3.28 -20.87 41.99
C LYS A 39 2.74 -22.14 42.64
N LYS A 40 2.42 -23.17 41.85
CA LYS A 40 2.00 -24.50 42.37
C LYS A 40 3.09 -25.15 43.21
N ALA A 41 4.35 -24.92 42.85
CA ALA A 41 5.52 -25.42 43.59
C ALA A 41 5.89 -24.55 44.81
N ALA A 42 5.11 -23.51 45.12
CA ALA A 42 5.38 -22.52 46.17
C ALA A 42 6.77 -21.86 46.03
N ILE A 43 7.17 -21.55 44.79
CA ILE A 43 8.43 -20.86 44.46
C ILE A 43 8.10 -19.43 44.05
N GLU A 44 8.78 -18.44 44.63
CA GLU A 44 8.56 -17.04 44.29
C GLU A 44 9.20 -16.72 42.93
N ALA A 45 8.43 -16.07 42.06
CA ALA A 45 8.88 -15.70 40.72
C ALA A 45 8.32 -14.33 40.32
N VAL A 46 9.21 -13.45 39.86
CA VAL A 46 8.87 -12.11 39.39
C VAL A 46 9.02 -12.06 37.89
N LYS A 47 7.95 -11.66 37.20
CA LYS A 47 7.91 -11.48 35.75
C LYS A 47 8.44 -10.11 35.35
N ASN A 48 9.14 -10.01 34.21
CA ASN A 48 9.57 -8.76 33.58
C ASN A 48 10.35 -7.85 34.54
N HIS A 49 11.31 -8.41 35.27
CA HIS A 49 12.08 -7.66 36.25
C HIS A 49 13.09 -6.75 35.55
N ARG A 50 13.03 -5.44 35.85
CA ARG A 50 13.96 -4.45 35.31
C ARG A 50 15.29 -4.50 36.05
N ILE A 51 16.37 -4.66 35.29
CA ILE A 51 17.75 -4.73 35.76
C ILE A 51 18.49 -3.52 35.19
N PRO A 52 18.93 -2.57 36.02
CA PRO A 52 19.69 -1.42 35.53
C PRO A 52 21.05 -1.87 34.97
N VAL A 53 21.42 -1.33 33.81
CA VAL A 53 22.70 -1.58 33.15
C VAL A 53 23.57 -0.36 33.32
N TYR A 54 24.80 -0.56 33.81
CA TYR A 54 25.77 0.50 34.04
C TYR A 54 26.95 0.39 33.06
N TYR A 55 27.42 1.54 32.57
CA TYR A 55 28.66 1.67 31.82
C TYR A 55 29.50 2.78 32.47
N GLU A 56 30.73 2.44 32.88
CA GLU A 56 31.63 3.35 33.61
C GLU A 56 31.00 3.99 34.88
N GLY A 57 30.08 3.28 35.52
CA GLY A 57 29.38 3.75 36.73
C GLY A 57 28.10 4.53 36.45
N GLU A 58 27.82 4.89 35.19
CA GLU A 58 26.60 5.59 34.79
C GLU A 58 25.54 4.60 34.28
N GLN A 59 24.27 4.81 34.67
CA GLN A 59 23.18 3.96 34.17
C GLN A 59 22.88 4.31 32.71
N VAL A 60 23.03 3.34 31.80
CA VAL A 60 22.85 3.51 30.35
C VAL A 60 21.52 2.94 29.84
N GLY A 61 20.77 2.26 30.70
CA GLY A 61 19.43 1.76 30.38
C GLY A 61 18.96 0.67 31.34
N ASP A 62 17.79 0.12 31.04
CA ASP A 62 17.22 -1.01 31.75
C ASP A 62 17.17 -2.23 30.82
N PHE A 63 17.66 -3.36 31.33
CA PHE A 63 17.35 -4.66 30.76
C PHE A 63 16.11 -5.26 31.45
N VAL A 64 15.30 -6.06 30.75
CA VAL A 64 14.09 -6.68 31.32
C VAL A 64 14.20 -8.20 31.22
N ALA A 65 14.49 -8.87 32.34
CA ALA A 65 14.52 -10.33 32.39
C ALA A 65 13.09 -10.90 32.36
N ASP A 66 12.89 -12.00 31.62
CA ASP A 66 11.56 -12.62 31.51
C ASP A 66 11.04 -13.04 32.88
N VAL A 67 11.83 -13.81 33.64
CA VAL A 67 11.46 -14.23 35.00
C VAL A 67 12.71 -14.29 35.88
N ILE A 68 12.62 -13.74 37.09
CA ILE A 68 13.58 -14.00 38.17
C ILE A 68 12.91 -14.86 39.23
N VAL A 69 13.56 -15.96 39.62
CA VAL A 69 13.04 -16.95 40.56
C VAL A 69 13.86 -16.93 41.85
N ASP A 70 13.18 -16.84 43.00
CA ASP A 70 13.75 -16.79 44.35
C ASP A 70 14.89 -15.76 44.52
N ASN A 71 14.89 -14.70 43.69
CA ASN A 71 15.99 -13.73 43.58
C ASN A 71 17.38 -14.38 43.40
N CYS A 72 17.43 -15.58 42.81
CA CYS A 72 18.61 -16.43 42.72
C CYS A 72 18.88 -16.96 41.31
N VAL A 73 17.83 -17.13 40.50
CA VAL A 73 17.90 -17.70 39.14
C VAL A 73 17.23 -16.78 38.14
N ILE A 74 17.93 -16.42 37.06
CA ILE A 74 17.35 -15.73 35.91
C ILE A 74 16.86 -16.76 34.89
N LEU A 75 15.64 -16.57 34.40
CA LEU A 75 15.10 -17.34 33.29
C LEU A 75 14.96 -16.45 32.06
N GLU A 76 15.47 -16.94 30.94
CA GLU A 76 15.26 -16.38 29.61
C GLU A 76 14.48 -17.42 28.81
N LEU A 77 13.32 -17.03 28.28
CA LEU A 77 12.45 -17.91 27.52
C LEU A 77 12.57 -17.58 26.04
N LYS A 78 12.53 -18.61 25.20
CA LYS A 78 12.48 -18.48 23.74
C LYS A 78 11.39 -19.39 23.16
N ALA A 79 10.82 -18.96 22.04
CA ALA A 79 9.89 -19.77 21.26
C ALA A 79 10.33 -19.85 19.78
N THR A 80 11.60 -20.22 19.56
CA THR A 80 12.26 -20.27 18.25
C THR A 80 12.60 -21.71 17.84
N GLN A 81 12.92 -21.94 16.57
CA GLN A 81 13.30 -23.29 16.09
C GLN A 81 14.60 -23.79 16.73
N GLU A 82 15.54 -22.89 17.04
CA GLU A 82 16.81 -23.22 17.69
C GLU A 82 17.31 -22.09 18.62
N ILE A 83 18.21 -22.45 19.54
CA ILE A 83 18.94 -21.49 20.38
C ILE A 83 20.21 -21.02 19.66
N HIS A 84 20.31 -19.72 19.39
CA HIS A 84 21.53 -19.09 18.90
C HIS A 84 22.49 -18.67 20.02
N ALA A 85 23.79 -18.59 19.71
CA ALA A 85 24.84 -18.15 20.64
C ALA A 85 24.60 -16.74 21.22
N ALA A 86 23.89 -15.87 20.48
CA ALA A 86 23.50 -14.55 20.95
C ALA A 86 22.58 -14.62 22.19
N HIS A 87 21.64 -15.57 22.25
CA HIS A 87 20.76 -15.75 23.40
C HIS A 87 21.54 -16.22 24.64
N GLU A 88 22.55 -17.07 24.44
CA GLU A 88 23.42 -17.51 25.52
C GLU A 88 24.29 -16.36 26.06
N ALA A 89 24.88 -15.55 25.16
CA ALA A 89 25.67 -14.38 25.53
C ALA A 89 24.83 -13.34 26.28
N GLN A 90 23.60 -13.14 25.81
CA GLN A 90 22.61 -12.27 26.42
C GLN A 90 22.34 -12.67 27.89
N LEU A 91 22.03 -13.94 28.15
CA LEU A 91 21.83 -14.46 29.51
C LEU A 91 23.07 -14.30 30.40
N VAL A 92 24.28 -14.53 29.86
CA VAL A 92 25.54 -14.37 30.63
C VAL A 92 25.75 -12.91 31.04
N ASN A 93 25.46 -11.95 30.15
CA ASN A 93 25.56 -10.52 30.49
C ASN A 93 24.63 -10.14 31.65
N TYR A 94 23.47 -10.79 31.78
CA TYR A 94 22.55 -10.54 32.90
C TYR A 94 23.06 -11.10 34.21
N LEU A 95 23.69 -12.28 34.19
CA LEU A 95 24.36 -12.82 35.38
C LEU A 95 25.50 -11.92 35.85
N GLN A 96 26.16 -11.22 34.91
CA GLN A 96 27.18 -10.23 35.24
C GLN A 96 26.58 -8.96 35.86
N SER A 97 25.53 -8.38 35.26
CA SER A 97 24.94 -7.11 35.73
C SER A 97 24.14 -7.23 37.02
N THR A 98 23.38 -8.31 37.19
CA THR A 98 22.58 -8.57 38.42
C THR A 98 23.41 -9.13 39.57
N GLY A 99 24.57 -9.70 39.24
CA GLY A 99 25.37 -10.46 40.18
C GLY A 99 24.84 -11.87 40.51
N LEU A 100 23.71 -12.29 39.94
CA LEU A 100 23.13 -13.62 40.13
C LEU A 100 24.01 -14.72 39.52
N GLU A 101 24.04 -15.89 40.15
CA GLU A 101 25.00 -16.94 39.80
C GLU A 101 24.53 -17.89 38.72
N ILE A 102 23.21 -18.06 38.54
CA ILE A 102 22.63 -19.09 37.68
C ILE A 102 21.59 -18.50 36.74
N GLY A 103 21.71 -18.83 35.46
CA GLY A 103 20.73 -18.54 34.43
C GLY A 103 20.26 -19.81 33.73
N LEU A 104 18.97 -19.88 33.39
CA LEU A 104 18.41 -20.92 32.52
C LEU A 104 17.82 -20.28 31.27
N LEU A 105 18.29 -20.72 30.11
CA LEU A 105 17.68 -20.42 28.82
C LEU A 105 16.81 -21.60 28.40
N LEU A 106 15.52 -21.37 28.24
CA LEU A 106 14.50 -22.38 27.95
C LEU A 106 13.85 -22.07 26.59
N ASN A 107 14.04 -22.94 25.60
CA ASN A 107 13.41 -22.77 24.30
C ASN A 107 12.27 -23.78 24.10
N PHE A 108 11.05 -23.26 24.01
CA PHE A 108 9.81 -24.02 23.82
C PHE A 108 9.41 -24.17 22.34
N GLY A 109 10.05 -23.44 21.41
CA GLY A 109 9.67 -23.43 19.99
C GLY A 109 10.20 -24.59 19.15
N ALA A 110 11.17 -25.33 19.67
CA ALA A 110 11.74 -26.51 19.02
C ALA A 110 10.85 -27.76 19.22
N ALA A 111 11.10 -28.80 18.42
CA ALA A 111 10.40 -30.08 18.50
C ALA A 111 10.51 -30.75 19.89
N SER A 112 11.55 -30.43 20.65
CA SER A 112 11.72 -30.78 22.07
C SER A 112 12.18 -29.55 22.85
N LEU A 113 11.83 -29.50 24.14
CA LEU A 113 12.31 -28.43 25.02
C LEU A 113 13.84 -28.40 25.07
N GLN A 114 14.44 -27.30 24.61
CA GLN A 114 15.89 -27.12 24.71
C GLN A 114 16.22 -26.32 25.96
N ILE A 115 17.23 -26.78 26.72
CA ILE A 115 17.62 -26.20 28.00
C ILE A 115 19.12 -25.90 27.97
N LYS A 116 19.51 -24.66 28.28
CA LYS A 116 20.90 -24.29 28.51
C LYS A 116 21.04 -23.67 29.90
N ARG A 117 21.90 -24.25 30.74
CA ARG A 117 22.27 -23.68 32.03
C ARG A 117 23.55 -22.86 31.88
N LYS A 118 23.53 -21.64 32.40
CA LYS A 118 24.69 -20.74 32.44
C LYS A 118 25.01 -20.34 33.88
N HIS A 119 26.29 -20.17 34.15
CA HIS A 119 26.79 -19.71 35.43
C HIS A 119 27.52 -18.38 35.25
N LYS A 120 27.51 -17.54 36.29
CA LYS A 120 28.22 -16.25 36.30
C LYS A 120 29.73 -16.39 36.07
N SER A 121 30.30 -17.57 36.36
CA SER A 121 31.74 -17.85 36.29
C SER A 121 32.33 -17.59 34.91
N TYR A 122 32.79 -16.35 34.73
CA TYR A 122 33.86 -16.01 33.81
C TYR A 122 35.14 -16.59 34.40
N ARG A 123 35.79 -17.53 33.69
CA ARG A 123 37.22 -17.78 33.90
C ARG A 123 37.92 -16.70 33.08
N PRO A 124 38.48 -15.63 33.69
CA PRO A 124 39.47 -14.86 32.97
C PRO A 124 40.53 -15.86 32.54
N LYS A 125 41.02 -15.76 31.30
CA LYS A 125 42.33 -16.35 31.02
C LYS A 125 43.31 -15.63 31.93
N SER A 126 43.62 -16.19 33.10
CA SER A 126 44.85 -15.87 33.79
C SER A 126 45.96 -16.25 32.83
N SER A 127 46.70 -15.27 32.34
CA SER A 127 47.98 -15.51 31.67
C SER A 127 48.78 -16.48 32.54
N PRO A 128 49.35 -17.58 32.00
CA PRO A 128 50.19 -18.46 32.78
C PRO A 128 51.40 -17.68 33.31
N PRO A 129 51.96 -18.01 34.49
CA PRO A 129 53.32 -17.58 34.82
C PRO A 129 54.25 -18.11 33.73
N GLY A 130 55.02 -17.23 33.09
CA GLY A 130 55.93 -17.61 32.03
C GLY A 130 56.95 -18.64 32.51
N ASN A 131 56.93 -19.84 31.92
CA ASN A 131 57.99 -20.83 32.04
C ASN A 131 58.78 -20.81 30.70
N PRO A 132 60.11 -20.58 30.69
CA PRO A 132 60.85 -20.26 29.46
C PRO A 132 61.09 -21.42 28.47
N GLU A 133 60.54 -22.62 28.66
CA GLU A 133 60.92 -23.81 27.87
C GLU A 133 59.76 -24.60 27.21
N ASN A 134 58.70 -23.96 26.69
CA ASN A 134 57.71 -24.71 25.88
C ASN A 134 57.28 -23.92 24.62
N PRO A 135 57.18 -24.57 23.44
CA PRO A 135 56.87 -23.87 22.20
C PRO A 135 55.44 -23.35 22.26
N VAL A 136 55.31 -22.06 21.96
CA VAL A 136 54.05 -21.30 21.97
C VAL A 136 53.04 -21.99 21.05
N ARG A 137 51.90 -22.44 21.60
CA ARG A 137 50.76 -22.88 20.77
C ARG A 137 50.30 -21.70 19.90
N PRO A 138 49.99 -21.93 18.61
CA PRO A 138 49.58 -20.84 17.74
C PRO A 138 48.29 -20.22 18.30
N VAL A 139 48.38 -18.96 18.71
CA VAL A 139 47.22 -18.13 18.97
C VAL A 139 46.40 -18.11 17.68
N LYS A 140 45.09 -18.37 17.75
CA LYS A 140 44.22 -18.18 16.58
C LYS A 140 44.49 -16.78 16.05
N LYS A 141 45.03 -16.69 14.84
CA LYS A 141 45.43 -15.42 14.22
C LYS A 141 44.21 -14.50 14.27
N ALA A 142 44.36 -13.36 14.94
CA ALA A 142 43.43 -12.26 14.76
C ALA A 142 43.43 -11.92 13.26
N PHE A 143 42.26 -11.58 12.72
CA PHE A 143 42.13 -11.25 11.29
C PHE A 143 43.15 -10.18 10.92
N SER A 144 43.86 -10.40 9.82
CA SER A 144 44.79 -9.42 9.29
C SER A 144 44.02 -8.17 8.85
N LEU A 145 44.69 -7.01 8.90
CA LEU A 145 44.13 -5.76 8.36
C LEU A 145 43.68 -5.94 6.90
N LEU A 146 44.36 -6.78 6.13
CA LEU A 146 43.99 -7.14 4.77
C LEU A 146 42.64 -7.87 4.72
N GLU A 147 42.42 -8.88 5.57
CA GLU A 147 41.15 -9.61 5.62
C GLU A 147 39.99 -8.70 6.04
N ILE A 148 40.21 -7.80 7.00
CA ILE A 148 39.21 -6.81 7.41
C ILE A 148 38.90 -5.85 6.26
N LEU A 149 39.91 -5.38 5.55
CA LEU A 149 39.76 -4.45 4.44
C LEU A 149 39.05 -5.12 3.24
N VAL A 150 39.37 -6.38 2.95
CA VAL A 150 38.67 -7.20 1.95
C VAL A 150 37.22 -7.45 2.38
N ALA A 151 36.97 -7.82 3.63
CA ALA A 151 35.61 -8.06 4.12
C ALA A 151 34.73 -6.80 4.07
N ILE A 152 35.26 -5.64 4.46
CA ILE A 152 34.56 -4.36 4.35
C ILE A 152 34.32 -4.00 2.88
N SER A 153 35.29 -4.24 2.01
CA SER A 153 35.15 -4.00 0.56
C SER A 153 34.03 -4.87 -0.02
N VAL A 154 34.03 -6.17 0.28
CA VAL A 154 32.98 -7.10 -0.18
C VAL A 154 31.61 -6.72 0.39
N LEU A 155 31.54 -6.38 1.69
CA LEU A 155 30.31 -5.97 2.34
C LEU A 155 29.76 -4.68 1.74
N SER A 156 30.62 -3.71 1.42
CA SER A 156 30.22 -2.44 0.81
C SER A 156 29.66 -2.64 -0.61
N ILE A 157 30.27 -3.51 -1.41
CA ILE A 157 29.75 -3.88 -2.73
C ILE A 157 28.39 -4.57 -2.59
N LEU A 158 28.27 -5.52 -1.66
CA LEU A 158 27.03 -6.24 -1.42
C LEU A 158 25.91 -5.30 -0.95
N LEU A 159 26.23 -4.32 -0.09
CA LEU A 159 25.29 -3.30 0.35
C LEU A 159 24.81 -2.42 -0.80
N VAL A 160 25.72 -1.99 -1.69
CA VAL A 160 25.36 -1.19 -2.88
C VAL A 160 24.45 -1.99 -3.81
N VAL A 161 24.73 -3.27 -4.05
CA VAL A 161 23.87 -4.15 -4.85
C VAL A 161 22.49 -4.28 -4.20
N LEU A 162 22.42 -4.46 -2.88
CA LEU A 162 21.16 -4.58 -2.15
C LEU A 162 20.34 -3.29 -2.21
N LEU A 163 20.98 -2.12 -2.05
CA LEU A 163 20.32 -0.82 -2.19
C LEU A 163 19.77 -0.60 -3.61
N ASN A 164 20.50 -1.02 -4.65
CA ASN A 164 20.04 -0.94 -6.02
C ASN A 164 18.83 -1.85 -6.28
N ILE A 165 18.82 -3.06 -5.71
CA ILE A 165 17.67 -3.98 -5.82
C ILE A 165 16.45 -3.39 -5.10
N VAL A 166 16.62 -2.84 -3.90
CA VAL A 166 15.52 -2.20 -3.15
C VAL A 166 15.01 -0.97 -3.90
N HIS A 167 15.88 -0.15 -4.48
CA HIS A 167 15.47 0.98 -5.30
C HIS A 167 14.69 0.55 -6.55
N GLY A 168 15.20 -0.45 -7.29
CA GLY A 168 14.49 -1.03 -8.44
C GLY A 168 13.14 -1.63 -8.04
N SER A 169 13.09 -2.35 -6.93
CA SER A 169 11.84 -2.97 -6.43
C SER A 169 10.81 -1.92 -6.01
N THR A 170 11.21 -0.88 -5.27
CA THR A 170 10.30 0.17 -4.80
C THR A 170 9.76 1.03 -5.94
N THR A 171 10.57 1.30 -6.96
CA THR A 171 10.13 2.02 -8.16
C THR A 171 9.14 1.19 -8.98
N LEU A 172 9.43 -0.10 -9.22
CA LEU A 172 8.51 -1.03 -9.89
C LEU A 172 7.20 -1.22 -9.11
N TRP A 173 7.28 -1.30 -7.78
CA TRP A 173 6.10 -1.43 -6.93
C TRP A 173 5.21 -0.19 -7.00
N ARG A 174 5.81 1.00 -6.91
CA ARG A 174 5.08 2.27 -7.02
C ARG A 174 4.44 2.45 -8.39
N THR A 175 5.13 2.08 -9.47
CA THR A 175 4.54 2.17 -10.82
C THR A 175 3.41 1.16 -11.01
N ALA A 176 3.55 -0.05 -10.48
CA ALA A 176 2.49 -1.06 -10.50
C ALA A 176 1.25 -0.61 -9.70
N GLU A 177 1.43 -0.03 -8.51
CA GLU A 177 0.31 0.45 -7.68
C GLU A 177 -0.40 1.64 -8.35
N ASN A 178 0.36 2.64 -8.83
CA ASN A 178 -0.20 3.78 -9.55
C ASN A 178 -0.99 3.35 -10.80
N ARG A 179 -0.52 2.29 -11.49
CA ARG A 179 -1.22 1.68 -12.63
C ARG A 179 -2.54 1.04 -12.20
N ALA A 180 -2.53 0.30 -11.10
CA ALA A 180 -3.73 -0.34 -10.57
C ALA A 180 -4.78 0.69 -10.13
N GLU A 181 -4.34 1.78 -9.49
CA GLU A 181 -5.20 2.88 -9.06
C GLU A 181 -5.86 3.62 -10.24
N ALA A 182 -5.08 4.03 -11.26
CA ALA A 182 -5.62 4.68 -12.44
C ALA A 182 -6.66 3.81 -13.19
N TYR A 183 -6.45 2.49 -13.23
CA TYR A 183 -7.43 1.56 -13.81
C TYR A 183 -8.69 1.41 -12.97
N ARG A 184 -8.56 1.44 -11.64
CA ARG A 184 -9.68 1.40 -10.72
C ARG A 184 -10.55 2.64 -10.89
N GLU A 185 -9.93 3.83 -10.95
CA GLU A 185 -10.61 5.10 -11.19
C GLU A 185 -11.32 5.13 -12.55
N ALA A 186 -10.63 4.80 -13.64
CA ALA A 186 -11.24 4.80 -14.98
C ALA A 186 -12.43 3.82 -15.08
N ARG A 187 -12.33 2.65 -14.43
CA ARG A 187 -13.43 1.69 -14.38
C ARG A 187 -14.60 2.21 -13.54
N ALA A 188 -14.33 2.83 -12.39
CA ALA A 188 -15.35 3.45 -11.56
C ALA A 188 -16.07 4.59 -12.31
N ALA A 189 -15.32 5.46 -13.00
CA ALA A 189 -15.87 6.52 -13.83
C ALA A 189 -16.82 5.98 -14.92
N ILE A 190 -16.45 4.92 -15.63
CA ILE A 190 -17.35 4.27 -16.62
C ILE A 190 -18.62 3.74 -15.99
N GLN A 191 -18.55 3.16 -14.78
CA GLN A 191 -19.74 2.67 -14.09
C GLN A 191 -20.68 3.82 -13.70
N VAL A 192 -20.13 4.93 -13.19
CA VAL A 192 -20.91 6.14 -12.86
C VAL A 192 -21.57 6.71 -14.12
N ILE A 193 -20.81 6.96 -15.19
CA ILE A 193 -21.35 7.48 -16.45
C ILE A 193 -22.40 6.53 -17.03
N SER A 194 -22.14 5.23 -17.03
CA SER A 194 -23.09 4.25 -17.54
C SER A 194 -24.37 4.19 -16.70
N THR A 195 -24.28 4.46 -15.39
CA THR A 195 -25.46 4.48 -14.51
C THR A 195 -26.29 5.73 -14.79
N ASP A 196 -25.64 6.89 -14.85
CA ASP A 196 -26.32 8.16 -15.13
C ASP A 196 -26.98 8.13 -16.52
N LEU A 197 -26.31 7.56 -17.54
CA LEU A 197 -26.89 7.38 -18.88
C LEU A 197 -28.05 6.39 -18.91
N ARG A 198 -28.05 5.33 -18.11
CA ARG A 198 -29.18 4.40 -18.05
C ARG A 198 -30.44 5.07 -17.49
N ASN A 199 -30.26 6.05 -16.61
CA ASN A 199 -31.33 6.83 -16.00
C ASN A 199 -31.61 8.14 -16.73
N LEU A 200 -31.00 8.33 -17.91
CA LEU A 200 -31.23 9.47 -18.78
C LEU A 200 -32.72 9.60 -19.08
N LEU A 201 -33.23 10.82 -19.00
CA LEU A 201 -34.61 11.12 -19.35
C LEU A 201 -34.73 11.39 -20.85
N PRO A 202 -35.56 10.62 -21.57
CA PRO A 202 -35.91 10.95 -22.95
C PRO A 202 -36.55 12.33 -22.97
N SER A 203 -35.99 13.22 -23.78
CA SER A 203 -36.50 14.57 -23.94
C SER A 203 -36.85 14.81 -25.39
N THR A 204 -37.95 15.52 -25.65
CA THR A 204 -38.26 16.06 -26.97
C THR A 204 -37.45 17.31 -27.30
N ASN A 205 -36.83 17.92 -26.29
CA ASN A 205 -36.00 19.10 -26.41
C ASN A 205 -34.53 18.73 -26.63
N SER A 206 -34.02 19.18 -27.77
CA SER A 206 -32.63 19.16 -28.18
C SER A 206 -31.62 19.69 -27.15
N ALA A 207 -32.01 20.66 -26.33
CA ALA A 207 -31.13 21.24 -25.31
C ALA A 207 -30.83 20.28 -24.14
N HIS A 208 -31.57 19.17 -24.00
CA HIS A 208 -31.47 18.26 -22.86
C HIS A 208 -30.49 17.11 -23.08
N PHE A 209 -29.97 16.92 -24.30
CA PHE A 209 -28.85 16.03 -24.60
C PHE A 209 -27.90 16.75 -25.55
N ILE A 210 -26.70 17.09 -25.06
CA ILE A 210 -25.73 17.88 -25.82
C ILE A 210 -24.34 17.25 -25.76
N THR A 211 -23.65 17.25 -26.89
CA THR A 211 -22.26 16.77 -27.01
C THR A 211 -21.26 17.91 -27.20
N ASN A 212 -21.74 19.15 -27.14
CA ASN A 212 -20.93 20.36 -27.19
C ASN A 212 -21.41 21.26 -26.05
N LEU A 213 -20.77 21.15 -24.88
CA LEU A 213 -21.20 21.84 -23.68
C LEU A 213 -20.74 23.30 -23.72
N PRO A 214 -21.53 24.24 -23.19
CA PRO A 214 -21.08 25.61 -23.01
C PRO A 214 -19.93 25.61 -22.00
N SER A 215 -18.77 26.11 -22.40
CA SER A 215 -17.59 26.25 -21.53
C SER A 215 -16.86 27.54 -21.89
N SER A 216 -16.55 28.33 -20.87
CA SER A 216 -15.70 29.51 -20.95
C SER A 216 -14.20 29.17 -20.88
N ASP A 217 -13.85 27.93 -20.54
CA ASP A 217 -12.49 27.51 -20.26
C ASP A 217 -11.86 26.76 -21.44
N ALA A 218 -10.83 27.38 -22.02
CA ALA A 218 -10.06 26.82 -23.14
C ALA A 218 -9.31 25.52 -22.80
N SER A 219 -9.24 25.12 -21.53
CA SER A 219 -8.66 23.85 -21.11
C SER A 219 -9.61 22.66 -21.28
N THR A 220 -10.90 22.92 -21.51
CA THR A 220 -11.88 21.88 -21.80
C THR A 220 -11.74 21.40 -23.24
N ARG A 221 -11.75 20.08 -23.41
CA ARG A 221 -11.56 19.46 -24.71
C ARG A 221 -12.90 19.33 -25.43
N PRO A 222 -13.11 19.93 -26.61
CA PRO A 222 -14.44 20.05 -27.23
C PRO A 222 -15.01 18.75 -27.80
N ASP A 223 -14.16 17.79 -28.19
CA ASP A 223 -14.55 16.50 -28.77
C ASP A 223 -14.80 15.39 -27.74
N SER A 224 -14.71 15.71 -26.44
CA SER A 224 -14.81 14.76 -25.33
C SER A 224 -15.81 15.24 -24.29
N GLN A 225 -17.03 15.56 -24.72
CA GLN A 225 -18.06 16.20 -23.90
C GLN A 225 -19.42 15.58 -24.12
N ILE A 226 -20.15 15.34 -23.04
CA ILE A 226 -21.54 14.90 -23.08
C ILE A 226 -22.28 15.42 -21.86
N GLY A 227 -23.43 16.05 -22.07
CA GLY A 227 -24.33 16.46 -21.00
C GLY A 227 -25.76 16.04 -21.29
N PHE A 228 -26.45 15.62 -20.24
CA PHE A 228 -27.83 15.17 -20.33
C PHE A 228 -28.57 15.32 -19.00
N LEU A 229 -29.90 15.24 -19.07
CA LEU A 229 -30.75 15.16 -17.88
C LEU A 229 -30.90 13.70 -17.44
N THR A 230 -30.79 13.46 -16.15
CA THR A 230 -30.93 12.12 -15.55
C THR A 230 -31.83 12.17 -14.32
N THR A 231 -32.39 11.02 -13.95
CA THR A 231 -33.05 10.85 -12.66
C THR A 231 -32.14 10.12 -11.71
N ILE A 232 -31.99 10.65 -10.49
CA ILE A 232 -31.35 9.90 -9.42
C ILE A 232 -32.46 9.11 -8.69
N PRO A 233 -32.29 7.79 -8.49
CA PRO A 233 -33.28 7.01 -7.77
C PRO A 233 -33.44 7.53 -6.33
N VAL A 234 -34.70 7.58 -5.89
CA VAL A 234 -35.14 7.95 -4.54
C VAL A 234 -34.26 7.28 -3.48
N THR A 235 -33.48 8.07 -2.73
CA THR A 235 -32.92 7.60 -1.46
C THR A 235 -34.03 7.56 -0.43
N ALA A 236 -33.98 6.63 0.53
CA ALA A 236 -35.05 6.33 1.49
C ALA A 236 -35.59 7.51 2.33
N GLN A 237 -35.03 8.72 2.20
CA GLN A 237 -35.49 9.95 2.85
C GLN A 237 -36.41 10.82 1.97
N ASN A 238 -36.36 10.73 0.63
CA ASN A 238 -37.10 11.63 -0.26
C ASN A 238 -37.99 10.85 -1.25
N ASN A 239 -39.30 10.82 -1.04
CA ASN A 239 -40.28 10.02 -1.80
C ASN A 239 -40.47 10.40 -3.30
N LYS A 240 -39.57 11.17 -3.93
CA LYS A 240 -39.64 11.53 -5.36
C LYS A 240 -38.25 11.42 -5.99
N SER A 241 -38.18 10.83 -7.18
CA SER A 241 -36.95 10.80 -7.98
C SER A 241 -36.64 12.22 -8.43
N ASP A 242 -35.45 12.70 -8.12
CA ASP A 242 -35.05 14.07 -8.38
C ASP A 242 -34.41 14.17 -9.78
N LEU A 243 -34.89 15.14 -10.56
CA LEU A 243 -34.38 15.47 -11.89
C LEU A 243 -33.08 16.24 -11.75
N CYS A 244 -31.98 15.76 -12.32
CA CYS A 244 -30.67 16.40 -12.22
C CYS A 244 -30.04 16.57 -13.61
N ALA A 245 -29.24 17.62 -13.79
CA ALA A 245 -28.40 17.79 -14.97
C ALA A 245 -26.98 17.26 -14.69
N VAL A 246 -26.48 16.40 -15.57
CA VAL A 246 -25.13 15.83 -15.46
C VAL A 246 -24.39 16.05 -16.75
N ALA A 247 -23.12 16.42 -16.65
CA ALA A 247 -22.22 16.49 -17.77
C ALA A 247 -20.87 15.85 -17.45
N TYR A 248 -20.22 15.35 -18.49
CA TYR A 248 -18.89 14.77 -18.42
C TYR A 248 -18.02 15.40 -19.48
N PHE A 249 -16.81 15.75 -19.10
CA PHE A 249 -15.87 16.38 -20.01
C PHE A 249 -14.43 16.10 -19.61
N LEU A 250 -13.54 16.15 -20.59
CA LEU A 250 -12.10 16.18 -20.34
C LEU A 250 -11.61 17.61 -20.23
N ALA A 251 -10.74 17.85 -19.26
CA ALA A 251 -9.97 19.08 -19.18
C ALA A 251 -8.57 18.85 -18.66
N TYR A 252 -7.64 19.74 -19.01
CA TYR A 252 -6.25 19.61 -18.63
C TYR A 252 -6.07 19.56 -17.11
N ALA A 253 -5.25 18.61 -16.64
CA ALA A 253 -4.95 18.48 -15.21
C ALA A 253 -4.23 19.70 -14.63
N ASN A 254 -3.51 20.46 -15.46
CA ASN A 254 -2.82 21.71 -15.09
C ASN A 254 -3.20 22.82 -16.09
N LYS A 255 -3.61 23.99 -15.60
CA LYS A 255 -3.86 25.16 -16.45
C LYS A 255 -2.53 25.72 -16.98
N ALA A 256 -2.35 25.62 -18.30
CA ALA A 256 -1.29 26.22 -19.12
C ALA A 256 0.17 25.76 -18.84
N PRO A 257 1.00 25.64 -19.89
CA PRO A 257 2.42 25.35 -19.73
C PRO A 257 3.11 26.53 -19.03
N VAL A 258 3.79 26.28 -17.91
CA VAL A 258 4.85 27.19 -17.46
C VAL A 258 5.83 27.30 -18.63
N ALA A 259 6.18 28.52 -19.06
CA ALA A 259 7.11 28.72 -20.16
C ALA A 259 8.40 27.90 -19.91
N GLY A 260 8.65 26.91 -20.76
CA GLY A 260 9.79 25.99 -20.64
C GLY A 260 9.48 24.60 -20.06
N ASN A 261 8.28 24.35 -19.53
CA ASN A 261 7.86 23.03 -19.07
C ASN A 261 6.90 22.39 -20.09
N GLN A 262 7.47 21.73 -21.09
CA GLN A 262 6.73 20.93 -22.06
C GLN A 262 6.58 19.50 -21.52
N GLY A 263 5.79 19.37 -20.45
CA GLY A 263 5.37 18.07 -19.96
C GLY A 263 4.06 17.63 -20.64
N PRO A 264 3.72 16.33 -20.56
CA PRO A 264 2.46 15.79 -21.08
C PRO A 264 1.27 16.45 -20.42
N GLN A 265 0.32 16.91 -21.22
CA GLN A 265 -0.95 17.32 -20.66
C GLN A 265 -1.88 16.11 -20.63
N SER A 266 -1.85 15.36 -19.53
CA SER A 266 -2.91 14.41 -19.24
C SER A 266 -4.19 15.18 -18.87
N TYR A 267 -5.33 14.59 -19.21
CA TYR A 267 -6.63 15.14 -18.85
C TYR A 267 -7.10 14.48 -17.55
N ASN A 268 -7.88 15.24 -16.79
CA ASN A 268 -8.79 14.65 -15.81
C ASN A 268 -10.17 14.54 -16.46
N LEU A 269 -10.86 13.45 -16.16
CA LEU A 269 -12.26 13.29 -16.49
C LEU A 269 -13.09 13.87 -15.35
N TYR A 270 -13.87 14.90 -15.68
CA TYR A 270 -14.73 15.58 -14.74
C TYR A 270 -16.18 15.12 -14.88
N ARG A 271 -16.90 15.15 -13.76
CA ARG A 271 -18.36 15.11 -13.71
C ARG A 271 -18.83 16.45 -13.19
N TYR A 272 -19.66 17.13 -13.98
CA TYR A 272 -20.38 18.33 -13.62
C TYR A 272 -21.79 17.91 -13.22
N PHE A 273 -22.20 18.24 -12.01
CA PHE A 273 -23.46 17.79 -11.42
C PHE A 273 -24.25 18.95 -10.84
N ILE A 274 -25.46 19.15 -11.35
CA ILE A 274 -26.41 20.11 -10.83
C ILE A 274 -27.54 19.36 -10.11
N GLU A 275 -27.83 19.77 -8.88
CA GLU A 275 -28.94 19.24 -8.08
C GLU A 275 -30.30 19.66 -8.65
N SER A 276 -31.37 19.07 -8.12
CA SER A 276 -32.69 19.19 -8.75
C SER A 276 -33.29 20.59 -8.73
N ASN A 277 -33.11 21.32 -7.62
CA ASN A 277 -33.65 22.67 -7.49
C ASN A 277 -33.07 23.62 -8.54
N GLU A 278 -31.75 23.58 -8.72
CA GLU A 278 -31.05 24.41 -9.69
C GLU A 278 -31.27 23.91 -11.13
N THR A 279 -31.32 22.58 -11.33
CA THR A 279 -31.69 21.99 -12.63
C THR A 279 -33.05 22.51 -13.08
N PHE A 280 -34.04 22.55 -12.18
CA PHE A 280 -35.38 23.05 -12.51
C PHE A 280 -35.38 24.55 -12.85
N ALA A 281 -34.64 25.38 -12.10
CA ALA A 281 -34.49 26.80 -12.39
C ALA A 281 -33.85 27.04 -13.77
N ASN A 282 -32.82 26.27 -14.10
CA ASN A 282 -32.10 26.32 -15.37
C ASN A 282 -32.99 25.89 -16.55
N LEU A 283 -33.84 24.88 -16.35
CA LEU A 283 -34.78 24.41 -17.36
C LEU A 283 -35.89 25.43 -17.67
N GLN A 284 -36.32 26.24 -16.70
CA GLN A 284 -37.27 27.34 -16.95
C GLN A 284 -36.71 28.38 -17.94
N GLN A 285 -35.39 28.51 -17.99
CA GLN A 285 -34.68 29.40 -18.92
C GLN A 285 -34.24 28.69 -20.20
N ASN A 286 -34.52 27.39 -20.34
CA ASN A 286 -34.05 26.53 -21.43
C ASN A 286 -32.50 26.46 -21.54
N VAL A 287 -31.80 26.60 -20.41
CA VAL A 287 -30.33 26.55 -20.32
C VAL A 287 -29.93 25.54 -19.24
N PRO A 288 -30.04 24.22 -19.49
CA PRO A 288 -29.77 23.21 -18.48
C PRO A 288 -28.31 23.18 -17.97
N PHE A 289 -27.37 23.77 -18.72
CA PHE A 289 -25.95 23.87 -18.39
C PHE A 289 -25.47 25.31 -18.60
N SER A 290 -24.83 25.93 -17.60
CA SER A 290 -24.56 27.39 -17.62
C SER A 290 -23.08 27.80 -17.70
N ASP A 291 -22.11 26.92 -17.46
CA ASP A 291 -20.68 27.05 -17.84
C ASP A 291 -19.91 25.82 -17.30
N VAL A 292 -19.71 24.81 -18.14
CA VAL A 292 -19.12 23.52 -17.77
C VAL A 292 -17.59 23.62 -17.86
N ASN A 293 -16.97 24.01 -16.73
CA ASN A 293 -15.53 24.19 -16.63
C ASN A 293 -14.94 23.55 -15.37
N PRO A 294 -13.63 23.20 -15.33
CA PRO A 294 -12.99 22.53 -14.20
C PRO A 294 -12.99 23.31 -12.88
N ALA A 295 -13.07 24.64 -12.94
CA ALA A 295 -13.07 25.52 -11.79
C ALA A 295 -14.48 25.75 -11.21
N ASN A 296 -15.52 25.24 -11.88
CA ASN A 296 -16.89 25.34 -11.42
C ASN A 296 -17.09 24.49 -10.15
N THR A 297 -17.85 25.01 -9.18
CA THR A 297 -18.14 24.34 -7.90
C THR A 297 -18.94 23.05 -8.06
N HIS A 298 -19.67 22.89 -9.16
CA HIS A 298 -20.43 21.69 -9.50
C HIS A 298 -19.57 20.57 -10.11
N CYS A 299 -18.26 20.80 -10.33
CA CYS A 299 -17.35 19.84 -10.94
C CYS A 299 -16.60 19.01 -9.90
N GLU A 300 -16.56 17.70 -10.13
CA GLU A 300 -15.71 16.75 -9.42
C GLU A 300 -14.83 15.95 -10.39
N ILE A 301 -13.67 15.47 -9.93
CA ILE A 301 -12.79 14.61 -10.71
C ILE A 301 -13.23 13.16 -10.53
N LEU A 302 -13.59 12.49 -11.62
CA LEU A 302 -13.93 11.06 -11.61
C LEU A 302 -12.75 10.14 -11.86
N ALA A 303 -11.83 10.55 -12.74
CA ALA A 303 -10.63 9.79 -13.04
C ALA A 303 -9.49 10.70 -13.50
N ARG A 304 -8.28 10.39 -13.05
CA ARG A 304 -7.07 11.12 -13.42
C ARG A 304 -6.30 10.40 -14.53
N ASN A 305 -5.38 11.13 -15.16
CA ASN A 305 -4.48 10.61 -16.18
C ASN A 305 -5.21 9.96 -17.36
N ILE A 306 -6.30 10.59 -17.78
CA ILE A 306 -7.06 10.19 -18.96
C ILE A 306 -6.40 10.79 -20.19
N LEU A 307 -6.21 9.96 -21.20
CA LEU A 307 -5.64 10.34 -22.49
C LEU A 307 -6.75 10.78 -23.44
N ASP A 308 -7.84 10.00 -23.46
CA ASP A 308 -8.94 10.25 -24.38
C ASP A 308 -10.26 9.74 -23.79
N PHE A 309 -11.34 10.44 -24.15
CA PHE A 309 -12.71 10.08 -23.78
C PHE A 309 -13.55 10.25 -25.03
N GLN A 310 -13.86 9.11 -25.66
CA GLN A 310 -14.61 9.05 -26.90
C GLN A 310 -16.06 8.73 -26.57
N ILE A 311 -16.95 9.54 -27.12
CA ILE A 311 -18.38 9.40 -26.98
C ILE A 311 -18.96 9.28 -28.38
N THR A 312 -19.61 8.15 -28.66
CA THR A 312 -20.22 7.88 -29.97
C THR A 312 -21.72 7.62 -29.77
N PRO A 313 -22.56 8.66 -29.90
CA PRO A 313 -24.01 8.51 -29.94
C PRO A 313 -24.44 7.80 -31.23
N LEU A 314 -25.36 6.83 -31.09
CA LEU A 314 -25.81 5.97 -32.17
C LEU A 314 -27.35 5.88 -32.19
N THR A 315 -27.90 5.79 -33.40
CA THR A 315 -29.33 5.54 -33.68
C THR A 315 -29.51 4.12 -34.19
N ALA A 316 -30.56 3.44 -33.77
CA ALA A 316 -30.92 2.13 -34.28
C ALA A 316 -31.38 2.23 -35.75
N SER A 317 -30.87 1.34 -36.60
CA SER A 317 -31.28 1.21 -38.00
C SER A 317 -31.66 -0.24 -38.29
N THR A 318 -32.28 -0.49 -39.44
CA THR A 318 -32.73 -1.84 -39.86
C THR A 318 -31.60 -2.88 -39.88
N ASN A 319 -30.35 -2.47 -40.08
CA ASN A 319 -29.18 -3.34 -40.15
C ASN A 319 -28.15 -3.07 -39.05
N GLY A 320 -28.55 -2.51 -37.90
CA GLY A 320 -27.69 -2.30 -36.75
C GLY A 320 -27.76 -0.90 -36.18
N PHE A 321 -26.62 -0.19 -36.14
CA PHE A 321 -26.52 1.15 -35.58
C PHE A 321 -25.75 2.09 -36.52
N THR A 322 -26.21 3.33 -36.63
CA THR A 322 -25.55 4.39 -37.40
C THR A 322 -25.25 5.58 -36.48
N ASN A 323 -24.32 6.45 -36.88
CA ASN A 323 -24.04 7.69 -36.15
C ASN A 323 -25.34 8.47 -35.94
N TRP A 324 -25.58 8.87 -34.70
CA TRP A 324 -26.74 9.68 -34.39
C TRP A 324 -26.50 11.11 -34.86
N THR A 325 -27.47 11.63 -35.59
CA THR A 325 -27.51 13.03 -36.00
C THR A 325 -28.57 13.72 -35.15
N HIS A 326 -28.16 14.77 -34.47
CA HIS A 326 -29.06 15.57 -33.66
C HIS A 326 -30.15 16.21 -34.53
N SER A 327 -31.42 15.99 -34.19
CA SER A 327 -32.55 16.63 -34.87
C SER A 327 -33.76 16.73 -33.93
N PRO A 328 -34.72 17.64 -34.19
CA PRO A 328 -35.94 17.75 -33.37
C PRO A 328 -36.78 16.48 -33.32
N SER A 329 -36.69 15.60 -34.33
CA SER A 329 -37.38 14.30 -34.37
C SER A 329 -36.58 13.17 -33.72
N THR A 330 -35.27 13.36 -33.52
CA THR A 330 -34.36 12.43 -32.84
C THR A 330 -33.47 13.18 -31.82
N PRO A 331 -34.08 13.81 -30.79
CA PRO A 331 -33.36 14.66 -29.83
C PRO A 331 -32.43 13.90 -28.89
N THR A 332 -32.66 12.59 -28.70
CA THR A 332 -31.81 11.69 -27.91
C THR A 332 -31.39 10.48 -28.75
N PRO A 333 -30.15 9.97 -28.59
CA PRO A 333 -29.70 8.76 -29.27
C PRO A 333 -30.38 7.49 -28.72
N ASP A 334 -30.23 6.37 -29.42
CA ASP A 334 -30.70 5.05 -28.95
C ASP A 334 -29.66 4.34 -28.08
N LEU A 335 -28.40 4.58 -28.40
CA LEU A 335 -27.28 3.94 -27.76
C LEU A 335 -26.11 4.92 -27.73
N VAL A 336 -25.36 4.90 -26.64
CA VAL A 336 -24.11 5.65 -26.53
C VAL A 336 -22.99 4.64 -26.31
N GLU A 337 -22.03 4.62 -27.22
CA GLU A 337 -20.76 3.93 -26.99
C GLU A 337 -19.80 4.90 -26.31
N LEU A 338 -19.24 4.47 -25.18
CA LEU A 338 -18.26 5.22 -24.42
C LEU A 338 -16.95 4.47 -24.43
N LYS A 339 -15.86 5.20 -24.66
CA LYS A 339 -14.52 4.64 -24.59
C LYS A 339 -13.60 5.60 -23.83
N ILE A 340 -13.03 5.12 -22.72
CA ILE A 340 -12.01 5.82 -21.95
C ILE A 340 -10.66 5.18 -22.26
N VAL A 341 -9.69 6.01 -22.60
CA VAL A 341 -8.29 5.61 -22.78
C VAL A 341 -7.48 6.19 -21.63
N GLY A 342 -7.01 5.32 -20.74
CA GLY A 342 -6.18 5.71 -19.60
C GLY A 342 -4.69 5.67 -19.94
N LEU A 343 -3.93 6.63 -19.42
CA LEU A 343 -2.48 6.67 -19.53
C LEU A 343 -1.82 5.80 -18.46
N ASN A 344 -0.80 5.02 -18.83
CA ASN A 344 0.04 4.33 -17.85
C ASN A 344 1.08 5.31 -17.25
N ASN A 345 1.21 5.34 -15.93
CA ASN A 345 1.95 6.40 -15.22
C ASN A 345 3.47 6.38 -15.44
N GLU A 346 4.03 5.33 -16.05
CA GLU A 346 5.47 5.22 -16.35
C GLU A 346 5.97 6.15 -17.47
N ARG A 347 5.07 6.68 -18.32
CA ARG A 347 5.43 7.56 -19.46
C ARG A 347 4.69 8.90 -19.47
N SER A 348 3.97 9.23 -18.39
CA SER A 348 3.33 10.54 -18.18
C SER A 348 4.30 11.72 -18.13
N HIS A 349 5.61 11.47 -18.21
CA HIS A 349 6.67 12.47 -18.33
C HIS A 349 7.19 12.71 -19.75
N ARG A 350 6.73 11.99 -20.81
CA ARG A 350 7.37 11.98 -22.15
C ARG A 350 6.65 12.65 -23.33
N PHE A 351 5.37 12.95 -23.25
CA PHE A 351 4.60 13.67 -24.29
C PHE A 351 4.94 15.18 -24.39
N ASN A 352 5.09 15.66 -25.62
CA ASN A 352 5.23 17.08 -25.95
C ASN A 352 4.04 17.51 -26.80
N ALA A 353 3.13 18.30 -26.22
CA ALA A 353 1.85 18.65 -26.81
C ALA A 353 1.90 19.24 -28.23
N ARG A 354 3.03 19.85 -28.65
CA ARG A 354 3.13 20.56 -29.93
C ARG A 354 3.56 19.69 -31.12
N ASN A 355 4.23 18.56 -30.89
CA ASN A 355 4.74 17.70 -31.97
C ASN A 355 3.96 16.38 -32.11
N ASP A 356 3.14 16.04 -31.13
CA ASP A 356 2.41 14.76 -31.10
C ASP A 356 0.99 14.85 -31.68
N GLN A 357 0.53 16.01 -32.20
CA GLN A 357 -0.78 16.20 -32.86
C GLN A 357 -1.14 15.05 -33.84
N PRO A 358 -0.24 14.60 -34.74
CA PRO A 358 -0.52 13.52 -35.68
C PRO A 358 -0.66 12.13 -35.01
N ALA A 359 -0.07 11.95 -33.82
CA ALA A 359 -0.17 10.72 -33.04
C ALA A 359 -1.55 10.54 -32.36
N TRP A 360 -2.27 11.65 -32.14
CA TRP A 360 -3.62 11.65 -31.57
C TRP A 360 -4.67 11.17 -32.56
N ASP A 361 -4.52 11.47 -33.84
CA ASP A 361 -5.39 10.97 -34.91
C ASP A 361 -5.20 9.46 -35.11
N THR A 362 -3.99 8.93 -34.85
CA THR A 362 -3.66 7.50 -34.97
C THR A 362 -4.41 6.63 -33.97
N LEU A 363 -4.71 7.13 -32.75
CA LEU A 363 -5.54 6.44 -31.73
C LEU A 363 -6.98 6.18 -32.18
N ARG A 364 -7.45 6.89 -33.21
CA ARG A 364 -8.81 6.80 -33.73
C ARG A 364 -8.96 5.85 -34.92
N GLY A 365 -7.88 5.24 -35.42
CA GLY A 365 -8.04 4.24 -36.48
C GLY A 365 -6.84 3.75 -37.27
N ASP A 366 -5.58 4.00 -36.89
CA ASP A 366 -4.43 3.58 -37.73
C ASP A 366 -3.51 2.54 -37.08
N THR A 367 -2.93 1.66 -37.91
CA THR A 367 -2.17 0.46 -37.49
C THR A 367 -0.73 0.75 -37.02
N ASN A 368 -0.26 1.99 -37.15
CA ASN A 368 1.09 2.42 -36.77
C ASN A 368 1.10 3.36 -35.55
N ALA A 369 0.43 2.95 -34.47
CA ALA A 369 0.48 3.70 -33.22
C ALA A 369 1.92 3.72 -32.64
N PRO A 370 2.46 4.89 -32.25
CA PRO A 370 3.76 5.01 -31.58
C PRO A 370 3.89 4.10 -30.35
N ASP A 371 5.11 3.66 -30.02
CA ASP A 371 5.40 2.70 -28.93
C ASP A 371 4.87 3.11 -27.55
N TYR A 372 4.61 4.40 -27.32
CA TYR A 372 4.02 4.90 -26.09
C TYR A 372 2.49 4.75 -26.02
N LEU A 373 1.79 4.65 -27.17
CA LEU A 373 0.36 4.38 -27.25
C LEU A 373 0.04 2.88 -27.15
N LYS A 374 1.01 2.01 -27.43
CA LYS A 374 0.91 0.54 -27.29
C LYS A 374 0.68 0.05 -25.85
N ASN A 375 0.96 0.89 -24.86
CA ASN A 375 0.78 0.58 -23.42
C ASN A 375 -0.42 1.31 -22.78
N THR A 376 -1.35 1.80 -23.60
CA THR A 376 -2.64 2.33 -23.11
C THR A 376 -3.59 1.20 -22.74
N LYS A 377 -4.48 1.44 -21.78
CA LYS A 377 -5.65 0.57 -21.61
C LYS A 377 -6.91 1.32 -22.01
N THR A 378 -7.70 0.62 -22.79
CA THR A 378 -8.98 1.09 -23.29
C THR A 378 -10.08 0.36 -22.55
N PHE A 379 -11.04 1.13 -22.04
CA PHE A 379 -12.26 0.62 -21.47
C PHE A 379 -13.42 1.09 -22.34
N THR A 380 -14.10 0.15 -22.97
CA THR A 380 -15.25 0.44 -23.84
C THR A 380 -16.51 -0.14 -23.22
N THR A 381 -17.59 0.63 -23.20
CA THR A 381 -18.92 0.17 -22.83
C THR A 381 -19.96 0.71 -23.81
N ARG A 382 -21.05 -0.03 -23.99
CA ARG A 382 -22.22 0.42 -24.75
C ARG A 382 -23.41 0.51 -23.83
N VAL A 383 -24.05 1.67 -23.83
CA VAL A 383 -25.21 1.95 -22.99
C VAL A 383 -26.41 2.15 -23.88
N LYS A 384 -27.37 1.22 -23.85
CA LYS A 384 -28.66 1.39 -24.50
C LYS A 384 -29.50 2.34 -23.65
N LEU A 385 -30.03 3.38 -24.27
CA LEU A 385 -30.88 4.37 -23.60
C LEU A 385 -32.33 3.87 -23.59
N ASN A 386 -33.01 4.07 -22.47
CA ASN A 386 -34.41 3.67 -22.33
C ASN A 386 -35.30 4.76 -22.95
N ARG A 387 -36.14 4.44 -23.93
CA ARG A 387 -37.03 5.41 -24.59
C ARG A 387 -38.43 5.50 -23.94
N GLN A 388 -38.68 4.71 -22.88
CA GLN A 388 -40.00 4.61 -22.27
C GLN A 388 -40.34 5.80 -21.37
#